data_AF-A0A944SZW0-F1
#
_entry.id   AF-A0A944SZW0-F1
#
_cell.length_a   1.000
_cell.length_b   1.000
_cell.length_c   1.000
_cell.angle_alpha   90.00
_cell.angle_beta   90.00
_cell.angle_gamma   90.00
#
_symmetry.space_group_name_H-M   'P 1'
#
loop_
_entity.id
_entity.type
_entity.pdbx_description
1 polymer ?
#
loop_
_entity_poly.entity_id
_entity_poly.type
_entity_poly.pdbx_seq_one_letter_code
_entity_poly.pdbx_strand_id
1 'polypeptide(L)' 'MKVVIINPCYNEADRLDVNKFIDYLSQNTHLHFLFVDDGSTNNTSRIINQILSKFSSLI' A
#
# COMPACT_ATOMS: atom_id res chain seq x y z
N MET A 1 5.88 -3.32 -19.80
CA MET A 1 4.67 -2.49 -19.64
C MET A 1 4.55 -2.15 -18.16
N LYS A 2 4.23 -0.90 -17.80
CA LYS A 2 3.97 -0.51 -16.40
C LYS A 2 2.47 -0.60 -16.12
N VAL A 3 2.09 -1.12 -14.95
CA VAL A 3 0.70 -1.24 -14.52
C VAL A 3 0.54 -0.58 -13.16
N VAL A 4 -0.53 0.19 -12.99
CA VAL A 4 -0.90 0.80 -11.71
C VAL A 4 -2.22 0.21 -11.25
N ILE A 5 -2.25 -0.31 -10.02
CA ILE A 5 -3.45 -0.83 -9.37
C ILE A 5 -3.92 0.24 -8.38
N ILE A 6 -5.11 0.78 -8.61
CA ILE A 6 -5.72 1.79 -7.74
C ILE A 6 -6.58 1.06 -6.71
N ASN A 7 -6.30 1.29 -5.42
CA ASN A 7 -7.02 0.67 -4.32
C ASN A 7 -7.73 1.74 -3.47
N PRO A 8 -9.05 1.92 -3.61
CA PRO A 8 -9.83 2.72 -2.69
C PRO A 8 -9.89 2.03 -1.32
N CYS A 9 -9.65 2.77 -0.26
CA CYS A 9 -9.55 2.24 1.09
C CYS A 9 -10.47 3.04 2.02
N TYR A 10 -11.44 2.36 2.65
CA TYR A 10 -12.23 2.91 3.74
C TYR A 10 -12.21 1.91 4.90
N ASN A 11 -11.59 2.29 6.00
CA ASN A 11 -11.45 1.46 7.21
C ASN A 11 -10.75 0.10 7.00
N GLU A 12 -9.76 0.04 6.13
CA GLU A 12 -9.00 -1.15 5.73
C GLU A 12 -7.80 -1.51 6.61
N ALA A 13 -7.58 -0.83 7.73
CA ALA A 13 -6.41 -1.00 8.60
C ALA A 13 -6.06 -2.47 8.93
N ASP A 14 -7.08 -3.31 9.21
CA ASP A 14 -6.88 -4.72 9.59
C ASP A 14 -6.69 -5.65 8.37
N ARG A 15 -6.99 -5.16 7.17
CA ARG A 15 -6.85 -5.90 5.90
C ARG A 15 -5.54 -5.58 5.18
N LEU A 16 -4.99 -4.39 5.38
CA LEU A 16 -3.72 -3.96 4.78
C LEU A 16 -2.53 -4.57 5.52
N ASP A 17 -1.93 -5.60 4.94
CA ASP A 17 -0.72 -6.23 5.47
C ASP A 17 0.54 -5.61 4.87
N VAL A 18 1.27 -4.84 5.67
CA VAL A 18 2.47 -4.11 5.24
C VAL A 18 3.48 -5.03 4.56
N ASN A 19 3.77 -6.19 5.14
CA ASN A 19 4.84 -7.05 4.64
C ASN A 19 4.46 -7.68 3.29
N LYS A 20 3.20 -8.13 3.14
CA LYS A 20 2.72 -8.71 1.89
C LYS A 20 2.80 -7.73 0.71
N PHE A 21 2.46 -6.46 0.94
CA PHE A 21 2.57 -5.44 -0.11
C PHE A 21 4.03 -5.20 -0.53
N ILE A 22 4.95 -5.12 0.43
CA ILE A 22 6.38 -4.95 0.17
C ILE A 22 6.95 -6.15 -0.60
N ASP A 23 6.70 -7.36 -0.10
CA ASP A 23 7.21 -8.59 -0.71
C ASP A 23 6.69 -8.72 -2.15
N TYR A 24 5.41 -8.42 -2.38
CA TYR A 24 4.81 -8.50 -3.71
C TYR A 24 5.38 -7.46 -4.68
N LEU A 25 5.55 -6.20 -4.23
CA LEU A 25 6.16 -5.14 -5.05
C LEU A 25 7.63 -5.43 -5.38
N SER A 26 8.37 -6.05 -4.47
CA SER A 26 9.77 -6.44 -4.70
C SER A 26 9.92 -7.48 -5.82
N GLN A 27 8.94 -8.39 -5.93
CA GLN A 27 8.91 -9.44 -6.95
C GLN A 27 8.31 -8.95 -8.28
N ASN A 28 7.55 -7.87 -8.27
CA ASN A 28 6.80 -7.37 -9.41
C ASN A 28 7.08 -5.88 -9.67
N THR A 29 8.33 -5.54 -10.00
CA THR A 29 8.80 -4.14 -10.15
C THR A 29 8.13 -3.32 -11.27
N HIS A 30 7.34 -3.97 -12.12
CA HIS A 30 6.54 -3.32 -13.16
C HIS A 30 5.15 -2.87 -12.65
N LEU A 31 4.75 -3.30 -11.45
CA LEU A 31 3.51 -2.95 -10.79
C LEU A 31 3.73 -1.79 -9.81
N HIS A 32 2.71 -0.94 -9.69
CA HIS A 32 2.63 0.10 -8.68
C HIS A 32 1.25 0.06 -8.03
N PHE A 33 1.18 0.25 -6.71
CA PHE A 33 -0.08 0.46 -6.00
C PHE A 33 -0.30 1.94 -5.72
N LEU A 34 -1.51 2.43 -5.97
CA LEU A 34 -1.98 3.74 -5.54
C LEU A 34 -3.11 3.55 -4.54
N PHE A 35 -2.84 3.81 -3.26
CA PHE A 35 -3.87 3.79 -2.22
C PHE A 35 -4.59 5.13 -2.17
N VAL A 36 -5.93 5.09 -2.18
CA VAL A 36 -6.78 6.26 -2.01
C VAL A 36 -7.56 6.08 -0.71
N ASP A 37 -7.18 6.81 0.33
CA ASP A 37 -7.93 6.81 1.59
C ASP A 37 -9.21 7.64 1.43
N ASP A 38 -10.36 6.96 1.43
CA ASP A 38 -11.70 7.52 1.20
C ASP A 38 -12.34 8.02 2.51
N GLY A 39 -11.57 8.75 3.31
CA GLY A 39 -12.03 9.31 4.59
C GLY A 39 -12.14 8.30 5.72
N SER A 40 -11.20 7.35 5.82
CA SER A 40 -11.17 6.37 6.91
C SER A 40 -11.13 7.04 8.29
N THR A 41 -11.84 6.45 9.25
CA THR A 41 -11.89 6.92 10.65
C THR A 41 -11.07 6.04 11.60
N ASN A 42 -10.44 4.98 11.07
CA ASN A 42 -9.54 4.10 11.81
C ASN A 42 -8.07 4.30 11.38
N ASN A 43 -7.19 3.35 11.72
CA ASN A 43 -5.75 3.44 11.46
C ASN A 43 -5.32 3.22 9.98
N THR A 44 -6.23 3.25 9.01
CA THR A 44 -5.92 2.95 7.59
C THR A 44 -4.80 3.83 7.05
N SER A 45 -4.91 5.15 7.23
CA SER A 45 -3.88 6.12 6.82
C SER A 45 -2.51 5.83 7.44
N ARG A 46 -2.47 5.42 8.71
CA ARG A 46 -1.24 5.03 9.40
C ARG A 46 -0.60 3.81 8.74
N ILE A 47 -1.37 2.78 8.43
CA ILE A 47 -0.87 1.56 7.78
C ILE A 47 -0.38 1.85 6.35
N ILE A 48 -1.10 2.67 5.57
CA ILE A 48 -0.65 3.11 4.24
C ILE A 48 0.72 3.80 4.34
N ASN A 49 0.90 4.71 5.29
CA ASN A 49 2.18 5.40 5.51
C ASN A 49 3.31 4.44 5.93
N GLN A 50 2.99 3.36 6.66
CA GLN A 50 3.98 2.31 6.97
C GLN A 50 4.40 1.54 5.72
N ILE A 51 3.48 1.23 4.80
CA ILE A 51 3.80 0.62 3.51
C ILE A 51 4.74 1.53 2.70
N LEU A 52 4.39 2.80 2.56
CA LEU A 52 5.18 3.76 1.78
C LEU A 52 6.59 3.97 2.34
N SER A 53 6.70 4.18 3.66
CA SER A 53 7.99 4.39 4.32
C SER A 53 8.88 3.14 4.25
N LYS A 54 8.33 1.95 4.50
CA LYS A 54 9.08 0.70 4.40
C LYS A 54 9.53 0.42 2.96
N PHE A 55 8.68 0.67 1.96
CA PHE A 55 9.06 0.50 0.57
C PHE A 55 10.19 1.45 0.17
N SER A 56 10.09 2.73 0.52
CA SER A 56 11.13 3.71 0.20
C SER A 56 12.47 3.43 0.87
N SER A 57 12.50 2.68 1.98
CA SER A 57 13.74 2.30 2.65
C SER A 57 14.46 1.11 2.01
N LEU A 58 13.79 0.40 1.09
CA LEU A 58 14.31 -0.81 0.44
C LEU A 58 14.87 -0.56 -0.97
N ILE A 59 14.71 0.65 -1.50
CA ILE A 59 15.11 1.10 -2.84
C ILE A 59 16.09 2.25 -2.69
#